data_AF-A0A958NGM8-F1
#
_entry.id   AF-A0A958NGM8-F1
#
_cell.length_a   1.000
_cell.length_b   1.000
_cell.length_c   1.000
_cell.angle_alpha   90.00
_cell.angle_beta   90.00
_cell.angle_gamma   90.00
#
_symmetry.space_group_name_H-M   'P 1'
#
loop_
_entity.id
_entity.type
_entity.pdbx_description
1 polymer ?
#
loop_
_entity_poly.entity_id
_entity_poly.type
_entity_poly.pdbx_seq_one_letter_code
_entity_poly.pdbx_strand_id
1 'polypeptide(L)'
;VGAIAAAAALYLIVSGKSGFETVGGFAANGFGDLSPDGYNMVSALVAEIILTAFFLLVILGSTNARAPKGFAPIAIGLALTLIHLISIPITNTSVNPARSLSQAIFAEGAYLSQVWLFWVAPIVGAIIGGIIHKTFFEKE
;
A
#
# COMPACT_ATOMS: atom_id res chain seq x y z
N VAL A 1 -2.85 7.39 -13.09
CA VAL A 1 -1.94 7.92 -14.14
C VAL A 1 -0.51 8.04 -13.64
N GLY A 2 -0.20 8.90 -12.65
CA GLY A 2 1.18 9.09 -12.16
C GLY A 2 1.90 7.81 -11.74
N ALA A 3 1.23 6.92 -10.98
CA ALA A 3 1.82 5.63 -10.57
C ALA A 3 2.18 4.73 -11.78
N ILE A 4 1.35 4.71 -12.82
CA ILE A 4 1.61 3.94 -14.05
C ILE A 4 2.78 4.54 -14.82
N ALA A 5 2.86 5.87 -14.93
CA ALA A 5 4.00 6.54 -15.57
C ALA A 5 5.31 6.26 -14.82
N ALA A 6 5.29 6.25 -13.48
CA ALA A 6 6.45 5.87 -12.67
C ALA A 6 6.84 4.40 -12.86
N ALA A 7 5.87 3.48 -12.91
CA ALA A 7 6.10 2.07 -13.21
C ALA A 7 6.71 1.87 -14.62
N ALA A 8 6.23 2.60 -15.63
CA ALA A 8 6.80 2.57 -16.98
C ALA A 8 8.25 3.09 -16.99
N ALA A 9 8.56 4.16 -16.26
CA ALA A 9 9.93 4.65 -16.12
C ALA A 9 10.83 3.61 -15.45
N LEU A 10 10.36 2.94 -14.38
CA LEU A 10 11.09 1.84 -13.73
C LEU A 10 11.31 0.65 -14.66
N TYR A 11 10.31 0.30 -15.47
CA TYR A 11 10.41 -0.76 -16.47
C TYR A 11 11.53 -0.45 -17.48
N LEU A 12 11.57 0.77 -18.00
CA LEU A 12 12.63 1.20 -18.92
C LEU A 12 14.01 1.10 -18.26
N ILE A 13 14.15 1.52 -17.00
CA ILE A 13 15.41 1.43 -16.25
C ILE A 13 15.85 -0.03 -16.09
N VAL A 14 14.97 -0.92 -15.60
CA VAL A 14 15.35 -2.31 -15.31
C VAL A 14 15.61 -3.12 -16.58
N SER A 15 14.89 -2.83 -17.67
CA SER A 15 15.08 -3.49 -18.97
C SER A 15 16.44 -3.16 -19.62
N GLY A 16 17.10 -2.07 -19.20
CA GLY A 16 18.44 -1.71 -19.64
C GLY A 16 19.56 -2.52 -18.98
N LYS A 17 19.27 -3.39 -18.01
CA LYS A 17 20.26 -4.26 -17.36
C LYS A 17 20.75 -5.32 -18.36
N SER A 18 22.07 -5.49 -18.50
CA SER A 18 22.64 -6.57 -19.30
C SER A 18 22.14 -7.94 -18.80
N GLY A 19 21.67 -8.79 -19.72
CA GLY A 19 21.07 -10.08 -19.38
C GLY A 19 19.69 -9.99 -18.73
N PHE A 20 18.93 -8.91 -18.97
CA PHE A 20 17.54 -8.81 -18.53
C PHE A 20 16.66 -9.85 -19.26
N GLU A 21 16.00 -10.72 -18.50
CA GLU A 21 15.07 -11.73 -19.02
C GLU A 21 13.61 -11.42 -18.69
N THR A 22 13.34 -10.94 -17.47
CA THR A 22 11.99 -10.64 -16.99
C THR A 22 12.01 -9.65 -15.83
N VAL A 23 10.89 -8.95 -15.63
CA VAL A 23 10.63 -8.13 -14.44
C VAL A 23 10.26 -8.96 -13.19
N GLY A 24 10.05 -10.27 -13.35
CA GLY A 24 9.59 -11.15 -12.27
C GLY A 24 8.27 -10.63 -11.69
N GLY A 25 8.18 -10.55 -10.36
CA GLY A 25 7.01 -9.97 -9.69
C GLY A 25 6.90 -8.45 -9.79
N PHE A 26 7.91 -7.74 -10.34
CA PHE A 26 7.97 -6.28 -10.49
C PHE A 26 7.51 -5.49 -9.25
N ALA A 27 7.87 -5.99 -8.06
CA ALA A 27 7.43 -5.47 -6.77
C ALA A 27 5.89 -5.35 -6.62
N ALA A 28 5.11 -6.10 -7.38
CA ALA A 28 3.66 -6.18 -7.25
C ALA A 28 3.26 -6.75 -5.88
N ASN A 29 2.03 -6.47 -5.49
CA ASN A 29 1.42 -6.99 -4.27
C ASN A 29 0.78 -8.35 -4.56
N GLY A 30 0.84 -9.26 -3.59
CA GLY A 30 0.29 -10.60 -3.73
C GLY A 30 -0.07 -11.25 -2.40
N PHE A 31 -0.89 -12.29 -2.47
CA PHE A 31 -1.28 -13.15 -1.35
C PHE A 31 -1.26 -14.62 -1.79
N GLY A 32 -1.30 -15.54 -0.82
CA GLY A 32 -1.10 -16.97 -1.08
C GLY A 32 0.29 -17.21 -1.65
N ASP A 33 0.39 -17.93 -2.76
CA ASP A 33 1.66 -18.23 -3.43
C ASP A 33 2.41 -16.99 -3.94
N LEU A 34 1.73 -15.84 -4.05
CA LEU A 34 2.33 -14.55 -4.43
C LEU A 34 2.66 -13.65 -3.23
N SER A 35 2.39 -14.09 -2.00
CA SER A 35 2.90 -13.45 -0.79
C SER A 35 4.39 -13.75 -0.65
N PRO A 36 5.25 -12.78 -0.27
CA PRO A 36 6.68 -13.04 -0.09
C PRO A 36 6.99 -14.18 0.88
N ASP A 37 6.23 -14.29 1.98
CA ASP A 37 6.37 -15.36 2.98
C ASP A 37 5.19 -16.34 2.98
N GLY A 38 4.38 -16.37 1.91
CA GLY A 38 3.32 -17.37 1.75
C GLY A 38 2.07 -17.17 2.62
N TYR A 39 1.79 -15.94 3.08
CA TYR A 39 0.60 -15.65 3.87
C TYR A 39 -0.68 -15.80 3.03
N ASN A 40 -1.70 -16.45 3.60
CA ASN A 40 -2.98 -16.66 2.93
C ASN A 40 -3.77 -15.34 2.70
N MET A 41 -4.84 -15.43 1.88
CA MET A 41 -5.69 -14.27 1.55
C MET A 41 -6.30 -13.59 2.79
N VAL A 42 -6.68 -14.35 3.82
CA VAL A 42 -7.31 -13.79 5.02
C VAL A 42 -6.30 -12.95 5.80
N SER A 43 -5.07 -13.43 5.96
CA SER A 43 -3.97 -12.68 6.58
C SER A 43 -3.66 -11.39 5.80
N ALA A 44 -3.63 -11.47 4.46
CA ALA A 44 -3.45 -10.31 3.60
C ALA A 44 -4.58 -9.27 3.77
N LEU A 45 -5.84 -9.72 3.75
CA LEU A 45 -7.02 -8.87 3.93
C LEU A 45 -6.98 -8.14 5.29
N VAL A 46 -6.72 -8.86 6.38
CA VAL A 46 -6.67 -8.29 7.73
C VAL A 46 -5.54 -7.29 7.86
N ALA A 47 -4.33 -7.64 7.40
CA ALA A 47 -3.18 -6.75 7.47
C ALA A 47 -3.42 -5.44 6.70
N GLU A 48 -3.89 -5.52 5.47
CA GLU A 48 -4.15 -4.35 4.62
C GLU A 48 -5.26 -3.45 5.18
N ILE A 49 -6.34 -4.03 5.74
CA ILE A 49 -7.40 -3.25 6.39
C ILE A 49 -6.86 -2.51 7.62
N ILE A 50 -6.21 -3.23 8.54
CA ILE A 50 -5.75 -2.66 9.81
C ILE A 50 -4.71 -1.58 9.55
N LEU A 51 -3.70 -1.87 8.75
CA LEU A 51 -2.60 -0.93 8.50
C LEU A 51 -3.09 0.31 7.74
N THR A 52 -4.03 0.17 6.82
CA THR A 52 -4.63 1.34 6.16
C THR A 52 -5.49 2.16 7.12
N ALA A 53 -6.24 1.51 8.02
CA ALA A 53 -7.00 2.23 9.05
C ALA A 53 -6.09 3.06 9.97
N PHE A 54 -4.98 2.48 10.44
CA PHE A 54 -3.97 3.22 11.21
C PHE A 54 -3.32 4.32 10.40
N PHE A 55 -3.05 4.10 9.10
CA PHE A 55 -2.50 5.14 8.25
C PHE A 55 -3.42 6.36 8.18
N LEU A 56 -4.73 6.14 8.00
CA LEU A 56 -5.72 7.22 7.98
C LEU A 56 -5.84 7.91 9.34
N LEU A 57 -5.74 7.17 10.45
CA LEU A 57 -5.71 7.78 11.78
C LEU A 57 -4.50 8.69 11.96
N VAL A 58 -3.31 8.28 11.49
CA VAL A 58 -2.10 9.13 11.54
C VAL A 58 -2.26 10.36 10.65
N ILE A 59 -2.77 10.21 9.43
CA ILE A 59 -3.00 11.33 8.52
C ILE A 59 -3.96 12.35 9.15
N LEU A 60 -5.14 11.90 9.58
CA LEU A 60 -6.17 12.78 10.13
C LEU A 60 -5.73 13.42 11.45
N GLY A 61 -5.09 12.65 12.34
CA GLY A 61 -4.57 13.15 13.61
C GLY A 61 -3.43 14.16 13.44
N SER A 62 -2.46 13.88 12.58
CA SER A 62 -1.29 14.76 12.36
C SER A 62 -1.62 16.03 11.58
N THR A 63 -2.69 16.02 10.79
CA THR A 63 -3.19 17.20 10.04
C THR A 63 -4.24 17.99 10.79
N ASN A 64 -4.70 17.52 11.96
CA ASN A 64 -5.73 18.16 12.76
C ASN A 64 -5.34 19.61 13.15
N ALA A 65 -6.35 20.46 13.37
CA ALA A 65 -6.17 21.84 13.83
C ALA A 65 -5.28 21.94 15.09
N ARG A 66 -5.43 20.98 16.01
CA ARG A 66 -4.73 20.91 17.31
C ARG A 66 -3.31 20.34 17.22
N ALA A 67 -2.94 19.72 16.11
CA ALA A 67 -1.59 19.17 15.93
C ALA A 67 -0.57 20.28 15.62
N PRO A 68 0.68 20.16 16.11
CA PRO A 68 1.75 21.10 15.76
C PRO A 68 1.94 21.24 14.24
N LYS A 69 1.86 22.48 13.75
CA LYS A 69 1.92 22.76 12.31
C LYS A 69 3.32 22.48 11.76
N GLY A 70 3.36 21.93 10.55
CA GLY A 70 4.60 21.59 9.85
C GLY A 70 5.10 20.15 10.04
N PHE A 71 4.59 19.40 11.02
CA PHE A 71 5.08 18.04 11.33
C PHE A 71 4.33 16.90 10.63
N ALA A 72 3.15 17.17 10.03
CA ALA A 72 2.34 16.16 9.36
C ALA A 72 3.12 15.34 8.30
N PRO A 73 3.97 15.96 7.42
CA PRO A 73 4.71 15.19 6.43
C PRO A 73 5.65 14.12 7.03
N ILE A 74 6.32 14.44 8.14
CA ILE A 74 7.22 13.49 8.83
C ILE A 74 6.41 12.37 9.47
N ALA A 75 5.30 12.70 10.16
CA ALA A 75 4.44 11.70 10.78
C ALA A 75 3.86 10.72 9.75
N ILE A 76 3.34 11.25 8.63
CA ILE A 76 2.74 10.44 7.55
C ILE A 76 3.82 9.60 6.86
N GLY A 77 4.98 10.18 6.54
CA GLY A 77 6.08 9.46 5.91
C GLY A 77 6.61 8.31 6.76
N LEU A 78 6.87 8.56 8.05
CA LEU A 78 7.36 7.54 8.98
C LEU A 78 6.30 6.47 9.27
N ALA A 79 5.01 6.83 9.30
CA ALA A 79 3.94 5.84 9.41
C ALA A 79 3.90 4.90 8.20
N LEU A 80 4.07 5.43 6.99
CA LEU A 80 4.17 4.58 5.80
C LEU A 80 5.41 3.67 5.85
N THR A 81 6.55 4.17 6.34
CA THR A 81 7.74 3.33 6.59
C THR A 81 7.44 2.20 7.57
N LEU A 82 6.78 2.50 8.70
CA LEU A 82 6.39 1.49 9.69
C LEU A 82 5.47 0.43 9.08
N ILE A 83 4.50 0.83 8.28
CA ILE A 83 3.58 -0.08 7.58
C ILE A 83 4.36 -1.06 6.69
N HIS A 84 5.38 -0.58 5.98
CA HIS A 84 6.25 -1.43 5.16
C HIS A 84 7.09 -2.39 6.01
N LEU A 85 7.65 -1.92 7.13
CA LEU A 85 8.42 -2.77 8.05
C LEU A 85 7.59 -3.93 8.61
N ILE A 86 6.27 -3.76 8.70
CA ILE A 86 5.35 -4.80 9.18
C ILE A 86 4.89 -5.72 8.04
N SER A 87 4.48 -5.17 6.90
CA SER A 87 3.65 -5.91 5.93
C SER A 87 4.32 -6.29 4.62
N ILE A 88 5.61 -5.96 4.41
CA ILE A 88 6.36 -6.47 3.26
C ILE A 88 6.30 -8.01 3.21
N PRO A 89 6.58 -8.76 4.30
CA PRO A 89 6.51 -10.23 4.26
C PRO A 89 5.11 -10.78 3.95
N ILE A 90 4.06 -10.02 4.27
CA ILE A 90 2.67 -10.47 4.16
C ILE A 90 2.12 -10.26 2.75
N THR A 91 2.22 -9.05 2.20
CA THR A 91 1.57 -8.66 0.94
C THR A 91 2.48 -7.90 -0.02
N ASN A 92 3.77 -7.78 0.32
CA ASN A 92 4.67 -6.79 -0.27
C ASN A 92 4.19 -5.33 -0.07
N THR A 93 3.31 -5.12 0.93
CA THR A 93 2.70 -3.84 1.34
C THR A 93 1.98 -3.07 0.23
N SER A 94 0.65 -3.08 0.22
CA SER A 94 -0.13 -2.20 -0.65
C SER A 94 -0.42 -0.86 0.06
N VAL A 95 -1.44 -0.86 0.93
CA VAL A 95 -2.11 0.30 1.54
C VAL A 95 -2.40 1.46 0.57
N ASN A 96 -2.36 1.20 -0.74
CA ASN A 96 -2.45 2.18 -1.82
C ASN A 96 -2.85 1.49 -3.15
N PRO A 97 -4.13 1.56 -3.55
CA PRO A 97 -4.62 0.89 -4.75
C PRO A 97 -3.92 1.33 -6.05
N ALA A 98 -3.52 2.61 -6.16
CA ALA A 98 -2.85 3.12 -7.34
C ALA A 98 -1.44 2.53 -7.51
N ARG A 99 -0.72 2.33 -6.40
CA ARG A 99 0.60 1.68 -6.38
C ARG A 99 0.50 0.20 -6.76
N SER A 100 -0.50 -0.52 -6.24
CA SER A 100 -0.69 -1.94 -6.54
C SER A 100 -1.04 -2.18 -8.01
N LEU A 101 -1.98 -1.40 -8.55
CA LEU A 101 -2.36 -1.52 -9.96
C LEU A 101 -1.18 -1.21 -10.89
N SER A 102 -0.38 -0.18 -10.59
CA SER A 102 0.70 0.23 -11.49
C SER A 102 1.77 -0.84 -11.68
N GLN A 103 2.13 -1.57 -10.61
CA GLN A 103 3.12 -2.65 -10.72
C GLN A 103 2.51 -3.91 -11.35
N ALA A 104 1.27 -4.25 -10.98
CA ALA A 104 0.61 -5.47 -11.46
C ALA A 104 0.37 -5.48 -12.98
N ILE A 105 0.23 -4.31 -13.62
CA ILE A 105 0.13 -4.20 -15.09
C ILE A 105 1.38 -4.76 -15.78
N PHE A 106 2.57 -4.54 -15.21
CA PHE A 106 3.83 -5.01 -15.79
C PHE A 106 4.26 -6.38 -15.26
N ALA A 107 3.84 -6.76 -14.04
CA ALA A 107 4.03 -8.11 -13.51
C ALA A 107 3.10 -9.15 -14.17
N GLU A 108 1.97 -8.68 -14.73
CA GLU A 108 0.99 -9.46 -15.49
C GLU A 108 0.41 -10.67 -14.73
N GLY A 109 -0.28 -11.55 -15.46
CA GLY A 109 -0.71 -12.87 -15.00
C GLY A 109 -1.43 -12.88 -13.65
N ALA A 110 -0.92 -13.71 -12.74
CA ALA A 110 -1.54 -13.94 -11.44
C ALA A 110 -1.53 -12.68 -10.54
N TYR A 111 -0.54 -11.79 -10.67
CA TYR A 111 -0.52 -10.53 -9.93
C TYR A 111 -1.68 -9.62 -10.33
N LEU A 112 -1.94 -9.47 -11.63
CA LEU A 112 -3.05 -8.67 -12.13
C LEU A 112 -4.40 -9.21 -11.64
N SER A 113 -4.55 -10.54 -11.58
CA SER A 113 -5.75 -11.20 -11.08
C SER A 113 -6.04 -10.95 -9.58
N GLN A 114 -5.00 -10.63 -8.79
CA GLN A 114 -5.12 -10.39 -7.34
C GLN A 114 -5.33 -8.90 -6.98
N VAL A 115 -5.25 -7.98 -7.95
CA VAL A 115 -5.32 -6.52 -7.70
C VAL A 115 -6.59 -6.09 -6.97
N TRP A 116 -7.71 -6.78 -7.17
CA TRP A 116 -8.99 -6.43 -6.53
C TRP A 116 -8.88 -6.35 -5.00
N LEU A 117 -8.10 -7.24 -4.37
CA LEU A 117 -7.93 -7.25 -2.91
C LEU A 117 -7.28 -5.94 -2.45
N PHE A 118 -6.28 -5.48 -3.20
CA PHE A 118 -5.52 -4.26 -2.93
C PHE A 118 -6.26 -2.98 -3.32
N TRP A 119 -7.46 -3.09 -3.88
CA TRP A 119 -8.44 -1.99 -3.95
C TRP A 119 -9.39 -2.05 -2.76
N VAL A 120 -10.01 -3.21 -2.54
CA VAL A 120 -11.04 -3.38 -1.51
C VAL A 120 -10.48 -3.17 -0.10
N ALA A 121 -9.40 -3.87 0.26
CA ALA A 121 -8.88 -3.86 1.63
C ALA A 121 -8.38 -2.47 2.07
N PRO A 122 -7.57 -1.73 1.27
CA PRO A 122 -7.17 -0.38 1.66
C PRO A 122 -8.34 0.60 1.74
N ILE A 123 -9.30 0.54 0.82
CA ILE A 123 -10.48 1.44 0.85
C ILE A 123 -11.32 1.18 2.09
N VAL A 124 -11.57 -0.10 2.42
CA VAL A 124 -12.30 -0.48 3.64
C VAL A 124 -11.55 -0.01 4.88
N GLY A 125 -10.23 -0.24 4.96
CA GLY A 125 -9.40 0.24 6.06
C GLY A 125 -9.45 1.76 6.20
N ALA A 126 -9.39 2.50 5.09
CA ALA A 126 -9.47 3.96 5.09
C ALA A 126 -10.81 4.48 5.61
N ILE A 127 -11.92 3.85 5.20
CA ILE A 127 -13.27 4.18 5.70
C ILE A 127 -13.35 3.93 7.21
N ILE A 128 -12.85 2.78 7.69
CA ILE A 128 -12.82 2.45 9.12
C ILE A 128 -11.99 3.49 9.89
N GLY A 129 -10.78 3.80 9.44
CA GLY A 129 -9.91 4.80 10.07
C GLY A 129 -10.57 6.19 10.12
N GLY A 130 -11.23 6.60 9.04
CA GLY A 130 -12.00 7.85 9.00
C GLY A 130 -13.18 7.87 9.97
N ILE A 131 -13.95 6.79 10.06
CA ILE A 131 -15.07 6.67 11.01
C ILE A 131 -14.57 6.72 12.46
N ILE A 132 -13.48 6.01 12.77
CA ILE A 132 -12.87 6.04 14.11
C ILE A 132 -12.41 7.46 14.44
N HIS A 133 -11.70 8.12 13.53
CA HIS A 133 -11.29 9.51 13.72
C HIS A 133 -12.48 10.42 14.00
N LYS A 134 -13.50 10.37 13.15
CA LYS A 134 -14.72 11.18 13.28
C LYS A 134 -15.46 10.96 14.60
N THR A 135 -15.54 9.72 15.05
CA THR A 135 -16.34 9.36 16.22
C THR A 135 -15.64 9.71 17.52
N PHE A 136 -14.33 9.48 17.60
CA PHE A 136 -13.59 9.53 18.87
C PHE A 136 -12.62 10.72 18.96
N PHE A 137 -12.15 11.25 17.83
CA PHE A 137 -11.05 12.21 17.80
C PHE A 137 -11.42 13.55 17.16
N GLU A 138 -12.50 13.65 16.37
CA GLU A 138 -12.89 14.90 15.71
C GLU A 138 -13.58 15.91 16.64
N LYS A 139 -14.08 15.50 17.81
CA LYS A 139 -14.67 16.45 18.76
C LYS A 139 -13.60 17.35 19.39
N GLU A 140 -13.92 18.65 19.41
CA GLU A 140 -13.12 19.85 19.71
C GLU A 140 -12.26 20.36 18.53
#